data_AF-A0A9D7CGM9-F1
#
_entry.id   AF-A0A9D7CGM9-F1
#
_cell.length_a   1.000
_cell.length_b   1.000
_cell.length_c   1.000
_cell.angle_alpha   90.00
_cell.angle_beta   90.00
_cell.angle_gamma   90.00
#
_symmetry.space_group_name_H-M   'P 1'
#
loop_
_entity.id
_entity.type
_entity.pdbx_description
1 polymer ?
#
loop_
_entity_poly.entity_id
_entity_poly.type
_entity_poly.pdbx_seq_one_letter_code
_entity_poly.pdbx_strand_id
1 'polypeptide(L)'
;MNPTRPRLRFRRSARGLALLLVLAIVSVTSVGWAWGVATRADSSPFPHQAHARLFPVCETCHEAIASPDSSRHFPSAVSCAECHDGTRLKRVPWNGRRAHPSNLAFAHGSHQQREWKETPAPTCRTCHAVGDTATFMAVDRATPASCQQCHAHRAPDHLARENTCSQCHVPLTRATGLSDSTVAALPVPAWHDTPDFLSEHSPRAAGDKLQCATCHARESCARCHPNATEVSRTAAVASDARVARALRGVAPEYFTPPSHGRSDWASVHGDSAKGRPATCASCHAQPSCATCHIGRGAARQIARLSRPDPDGARGVRLRITPVDVVARGAVLAFPHATASPTSRHTRDVALATPAPHASDTLPTLVRIHPADFGDRHGASASSGQLNCLGCHEERTCSSCHNGGSRRQFHAVNFMSRHGASAAGREQECASCHTTETFCRECHRGQALASTGARNVVYHDRQPNWLQQHGQSARLEMQSCVSCHQQRDCTRCHSDLGLRVNPHGPGFDAARMSKRNPQLCLTCHLTDPLRSRR
;
A
#
# COMPACT_ATOMS: atom_id res chain seq x y z
N MET A 1 -63.61 28.53 -10.30
CA MET A 1 -63.83 27.71 -11.51
C MET A 1 -63.08 26.40 -11.34
N ASN A 2 -63.82 25.29 -11.30
CA ASN A 2 -63.37 23.90 -11.35
C ASN A 2 -63.09 23.53 -12.83
N PRO A 3 -62.25 22.54 -13.17
CA PRO A 3 -62.80 21.19 -13.30
C PRO A 3 -61.86 20.02 -12.91
N THR A 4 -62.34 19.21 -11.96
CA THR A 4 -62.55 17.75 -12.00
C THR A 4 -61.49 16.84 -12.66
N ARG A 5 -60.85 15.99 -11.84
CA ARG A 5 -60.23 14.71 -12.26
C ARG A 5 -61.05 13.52 -11.71
N PRO A 6 -61.25 12.43 -12.46
CA PRO A 6 -62.05 11.28 -12.03
C PRO A 6 -61.24 10.32 -11.15
N ARG A 7 -61.87 9.77 -10.12
CA ARG A 7 -61.35 8.65 -9.32
C ARG A 7 -61.92 7.33 -9.83
N LEU A 8 -61.09 6.50 -10.45
CA LEU A 8 -61.41 5.10 -10.77
C LEU A 8 -61.11 4.21 -9.56
N ARG A 9 -62.16 3.59 -8.99
CA ARG A 9 -62.06 2.54 -7.98
C ARG A 9 -61.86 1.19 -8.68
N PHE A 10 -60.66 0.61 -8.59
CA PHE A 10 -60.44 -0.81 -8.93
C PHE A 10 -60.61 -1.68 -7.67
N ARG A 11 -61.72 -2.41 -7.60
CA ARG A 11 -61.87 -3.58 -6.71
C ARG A 11 -60.97 -4.70 -7.27
N ARG A 12 -59.85 -4.98 -6.60
CA ARG A 12 -59.02 -6.16 -6.91
C ARG A 12 -59.62 -7.39 -6.23
N SER A 13 -60.08 -8.33 -7.03
CA SER A 13 -60.59 -9.65 -6.60
C SER A 13 -59.42 -10.51 -6.07
N ALA A 14 -59.39 -10.73 -4.75
CA ALA A 14 -58.35 -11.50 -4.05
C ALA A 14 -58.27 -13.00 -4.41
N ARG A 15 -59.10 -13.48 -5.34
CA ARG A 15 -59.17 -14.91 -5.72
C ARG A 15 -58.19 -15.33 -6.81
N GLY A 16 -57.63 -14.39 -7.58
CA GLY A 16 -56.67 -14.70 -8.65
C GLY A 16 -55.22 -14.91 -8.18
N LEU A 17 -54.83 -14.30 -7.05
CA LEU A 17 -53.45 -14.35 -6.56
C LEU A 17 -53.12 -15.67 -5.85
N ALA A 18 -54.11 -16.31 -5.23
CA ALA A 18 -53.93 -17.58 -4.52
C ALA A 18 -53.67 -18.76 -5.48
N LEU A 19 -54.31 -18.77 -6.66
CA LEU A 19 -54.14 -19.86 -7.63
C LEU A 19 -52.76 -19.82 -8.31
N LEU A 20 -52.21 -18.62 -8.55
CA LEU A 20 -50.87 -18.45 -9.13
C LEU A 20 -49.75 -18.81 -8.15
N LEU A 21 -49.96 -18.62 -6.83
CA LEU A 21 -49.00 -19.00 -5.79
C LEU A 21 -48.95 -20.52 -5.58
N VAL A 22 -50.08 -21.22 -5.68
CA VAL A 22 -50.11 -22.69 -5.55
C VAL A 22 -49.48 -23.37 -6.77
N LEU A 23 -49.71 -22.86 -7.99
CA LEU A 23 -49.06 -23.39 -9.20
C LEU A 23 -47.54 -23.16 -9.20
N ALA A 24 -47.06 -22.00 -8.71
CA ALA A 24 -45.63 -21.73 -8.60
C ALA A 24 -44.93 -22.65 -7.58
N ILE A 25 -45.58 -22.98 -6.46
CA ILE A 25 -45.02 -23.89 -5.45
C ILE A 25 -44.94 -25.32 -6.00
N VAL A 26 -45.95 -25.79 -6.74
CA VAL A 26 -45.94 -27.13 -7.36
C VAL A 26 -44.88 -27.24 -8.47
N SER A 27 -44.62 -26.18 -9.24
CA SER A 27 -43.54 -26.18 -10.24
C SER A 27 -42.14 -26.21 -9.61
N VAL A 28 -41.93 -25.53 -8.48
CA VAL A 28 -40.64 -25.54 -7.76
C VAL A 28 -40.38 -26.90 -7.08
N THR A 29 -41.42 -27.58 -6.57
CA THR A 29 -41.25 -28.94 -6.03
C THR A 29 -41.05 -30.00 -7.11
N SER A 30 -41.61 -29.82 -8.31
CA SER A 30 -41.45 -30.80 -9.41
C SER A 30 -40.04 -30.76 -10.04
N VAL A 31 -39.42 -29.57 -10.12
CA VAL A 31 -38.05 -29.42 -10.64
C VAL A 31 -37.01 -29.84 -9.59
N GLY A 32 -37.32 -29.68 -8.29
CA GLY A 32 -36.45 -30.14 -7.19
C GLY A 32 -36.30 -31.66 -7.09
N TRP A 33 -37.25 -32.44 -7.60
CA TRP A 33 -37.19 -33.91 -7.58
C TRP A 33 -36.54 -34.52 -8.83
N ALA A 34 -36.49 -33.78 -9.95
CA ALA A 34 -35.86 -34.24 -11.19
C ALA A 34 -34.34 -33.96 -11.27
N TRP A 35 -33.81 -33.05 -10.44
CA TRP A 35 -32.38 -32.71 -10.40
C TRP A 35 -31.61 -33.41 -9.25
N GLY A 36 -32.19 -34.47 -8.68
CA GLY A 36 -31.58 -35.26 -7.59
C GLY A 36 -31.09 -36.66 -7.96
N VAL A 37 -31.29 -37.12 -9.21
CA VAL A 37 -31.09 -38.56 -9.56
C VAL A 37 -29.92 -38.81 -10.53
N ALA A 38 -29.20 -37.78 -11.00
CA ALA A 38 -28.01 -37.97 -11.82
C ALA A 38 -26.71 -37.75 -11.01
N THR A 39 -25.99 -38.85 -10.76
CA THR A 39 -24.59 -38.96 -10.30
C THR A 39 -24.28 -38.98 -8.80
N ARG A 40 -25.08 -39.66 -7.96
CA ARG A 40 -24.46 -40.50 -6.92
C ARG A 40 -24.06 -41.83 -7.54
N ALA A 41 -22.92 -41.85 -8.21
CA ALA A 41 -22.18 -43.09 -8.34
C ALA A 41 -21.64 -43.42 -6.94
N ASP A 42 -22.50 -44.05 -6.12
CA ASP A 42 -22.14 -44.70 -4.87
C ASP A 42 -21.12 -45.79 -5.20
N SER A 43 -19.85 -45.42 -5.21
CA SER A 43 -18.76 -46.38 -5.15
C SER A 43 -18.60 -46.76 -3.68
N SER A 44 -19.50 -47.61 -3.18
CA SER A 44 -19.29 -48.25 -1.88
C SER A 44 -17.91 -48.94 -1.90
N PRO A 45 -17.09 -48.79 -0.85
CA PRO A 45 -15.78 -49.44 -0.79
C PRO A 45 -15.91 -50.96 -0.91
N PHE A 46 -14.92 -51.61 -1.52
CA PHE A 46 -14.92 -53.06 -1.69
C PHE A 46 -14.96 -53.76 -0.31
N PRO A 47 -15.92 -54.66 -0.06
CA PRO A 47 -16.10 -55.28 1.26
C PRO A 47 -15.12 -56.45 1.44
N HIS A 48 -13.86 -56.13 1.78
CA HIS A 48 -12.80 -57.12 1.97
C HIS A 48 -13.17 -58.24 2.95
N GLN A 49 -13.80 -57.91 4.09
CA GLN A 49 -14.20 -58.92 5.08
C GLN A 49 -15.22 -59.95 4.55
N ALA A 50 -16.12 -59.55 3.64
CA ALA A 50 -17.08 -60.47 3.03
C ALA A 50 -16.40 -61.51 2.13
N HIS A 51 -15.17 -61.22 1.67
CA HIS A 51 -14.38 -62.06 0.78
C HIS A 51 -13.25 -62.82 1.50
N ALA A 52 -13.08 -62.60 2.82
CA ALA A 52 -11.99 -63.15 3.63
C ALA A 52 -11.95 -64.69 3.67
N ARG A 53 -13.10 -65.35 3.54
CA ARG A 53 -13.19 -66.83 3.54
C ARG A 53 -12.95 -67.46 2.16
N LEU A 54 -13.01 -66.66 1.09
CA LEU A 54 -12.88 -67.14 -0.29
C LEU A 54 -11.43 -67.09 -0.77
N PHE A 55 -10.66 -66.09 -0.33
CA PHE A 55 -9.31 -65.85 -0.81
C PHE A 55 -8.29 -65.96 0.33
N PRO A 56 -7.40 -66.97 0.34
CA PRO A 56 -6.48 -67.18 1.46
C PRO A 56 -5.27 -66.24 1.46
N VAL A 57 -5.01 -65.53 0.35
CA VAL A 57 -3.88 -64.59 0.20
C VAL A 57 -4.32 -63.31 -0.52
N CYS A 58 -3.69 -62.18 -0.20
CA CYS A 58 -4.05 -60.87 -0.76
C CYS A 58 -3.75 -60.77 -2.26
N GLU A 59 -2.69 -61.45 -2.69
CA GLU A 59 -2.14 -61.45 -4.03
C GLU A 59 -3.09 -62.10 -5.05
N THR A 60 -4.10 -62.86 -4.62
CA THR A 60 -5.13 -63.39 -5.52
C THR A 60 -5.87 -62.29 -6.26
N CYS A 61 -6.06 -61.11 -5.65
CA CYS A 61 -6.63 -59.94 -6.32
C CYS A 61 -5.60 -58.84 -6.61
N HIS A 62 -4.50 -58.79 -5.84
CA HIS A 62 -3.45 -57.78 -5.94
C HIS A 62 -2.17 -58.33 -6.60
N GLU A 63 -2.32 -59.15 -7.64
CA GLU A 63 -1.24 -59.94 -8.26
C GLU A 63 -0.03 -59.08 -8.65
N ALA A 64 -0.26 -57.93 -9.28
CA ALA A 64 0.81 -57.06 -9.75
C ALA A 64 1.18 -55.95 -8.75
N ILE A 65 0.92 -56.11 -7.45
CA ILE A 65 1.14 -55.04 -6.46
C ILE A 65 2.60 -54.56 -6.42
N ALA A 66 3.56 -55.45 -6.67
CA ALA A 66 4.99 -55.12 -6.75
C ALA A 66 5.37 -54.28 -7.98
N SER A 67 4.52 -54.28 -9.02
CA SER A 67 4.77 -53.56 -10.28
C SER A 67 4.78 -52.05 -10.06
N PRO A 68 5.62 -51.28 -10.79
CA PRO A 68 5.50 -49.82 -10.82
C PRO A 68 4.20 -49.34 -11.50
N ASP A 69 3.56 -50.19 -12.31
CA ASP A 69 2.30 -49.86 -12.98
C ASP A 69 1.10 -50.04 -12.04
N SER A 70 0.68 -48.94 -11.43
CA SER A 70 -0.46 -48.91 -10.50
C SER A 70 -1.81 -49.29 -11.12
N SER A 71 -1.95 -49.27 -12.45
CA SER A 71 -3.20 -49.67 -13.12
C SER A 71 -3.48 -51.17 -12.98
N ARG A 72 -2.43 -51.96 -12.70
CA ARG A 72 -2.49 -53.43 -12.54
C ARG A 72 -2.57 -53.88 -11.09
N HIS A 73 -2.53 -52.96 -10.13
CA HIS A 73 -2.59 -53.28 -8.69
C HIS A 73 -3.96 -53.79 -8.24
N PHE A 74 -5.01 -53.58 -9.05
CA PHE A 74 -6.38 -53.92 -8.72
C PHE A 74 -6.98 -54.82 -9.80
N PRO A 75 -7.90 -55.74 -9.42
CA PRO A 75 -8.51 -56.65 -10.38
C PRO A 75 -9.43 -55.90 -11.34
N SER A 76 -9.56 -56.45 -12.55
CA SER A 76 -10.46 -55.92 -13.58
C SER A 76 -11.93 -56.21 -13.27
N ALA A 77 -12.85 -55.50 -13.96
CA ALA A 77 -14.28 -55.80 -13.96
C ALA A 77 -14.61 -57.25 -14.31
N VAL A 78 -13.81 -57.85 -15.20
CA VAL A 78 -14.00 -59.21 -15.67
C VAL A 78 -13.84 -60.21 -14.52
N SER A 79 -12.81 -60.04 -13.68
CA SER A 79 -12.54 -60.93 -12.55
C SER A 79 -13.70 -60.99 -11.55
N CYS A 80 -14.39 -59.86 -11.33
CA CYS A 80 -15.56 -59.83 -10.45
C CYS A 80 -16.77 -60.56 -11.07
N ALA A 81 -16.92 -60.44 -12.38
CA ALA A 81 -18.03 -61.03 -13.12
C ALA A 81 -17.98 -62.57 -13.19
N GLU A 82 -16.85 -63.21 -12.89
CA GLU A 82 -16.75 -64.67 -12.83
C GLU A 82 -17.62 -65.30 -11.72
N CYS A 83 -17.86 -64.54 -10.63
CA CYS A 83 -18.77 -64.92 -9.55
C CYS A 83 -20.03 -64.06 -9.53
N HIS A 84 -19.93 -62.76 -9.80
CA HIS A 84 -21.04 -61.80 -9.84
C HIS A 84 -21.65 -61.67 -11.25
N ASP A 85 -22.00 -62.80 -11.87
CA ASP A 85 -22.57 -62.88 -13.22
C ASP A 85 -24.11 -62.71 -13.26
N GLY A 86 -24.76 -62.60 -12.09
CA GLY A 86 -26.21 -62.57 -11.95
C GLY A 86 -26.88 -63.95 -11.93
N THR A 87 -26.12 -65.03 -12.10
CA THR A 87 -26.61 -66.42 -11.95
C THR A 87 -26.12 -67.03 -10.64
N ARG A 88 -24.83 -66.90 -10.31
CA ARG A 88 -24.23 -67.38 -9.05
C ARG A 88 -24.40 -66.37 -7.93
N LEU A 89 -24.02 -65.12 -8.19
CA LEU A 89 -24.19 -64.00 -7.27
C LEU A 89 -24.73 -62.78 -8.01
N LYS A 90 -25.39 -61.89 -7.26
CA LYS A 90 -25.91 -60.62 -7.79
C LYS A 90 -24.81 -59.84 -8.52
N ARG A 91 -25.10 -59.33 -9.72
CA ARG A 91 -24.17 -58.46 -10.46
C ARG A 91 -23.79 -57.24 -9.63
N VAL A 92 -22.51 -56.89 -9.63
CA VAL A 92 -21.98 -55.72 -8.92
C VAL A 92 -21.35 -54.74 -9.92
N PRO A 93 -21.57 -53.43 -9.75
CA PRO A 93 -20.90 -52.43 -10.56
C PRO A 93 -19.45 -52.24 -10.07
N TRP A 94 -18.50 -53.02 -10.60
CA TRP A 94 -17.06 -52.81 -10.40
C TRP A 94 -16.42 -52.29 -11.68
N ASN A 95 -15.88 -51.07 -11.63
CA ASN A 95 -15.21 -50.43 -12.77
C ASN A 95 -13.69 -50.28 -12.52
N GLY A 96 -13.13 -51.09 -11.62
CA GLY A 96 -11.76 -50.90 -11.14
C GLY A 96 -11.65 -49.77 -10.09
N ARG A 97 -10.45 -49.60 -9.53
CA ARG A 97 -10.22 -48.57 -8.52
C ARG A 97 -10.23 -47.17 -9.14
N ARG A 98 -10.87 -46.22 -8.44
CA ARG A 98 -10.62 -44.80 -8.67
C ARG A 98 -9.21 -44.48 -8.19
N ALA A 99 -8.31 -44.15 -9.11
CA ALA A 99 -7.00 -43.61 -8.73
C ALA A 99 -7.23 -42.46 -7.74
N HIS A 100 -6.48 -42.46 -6.65
CA HIS A 100 -6.47 -41.37 -5.69
C HIS A 100 -5.14 -40.67 -5.84
N PRO A 101 -5.09 -39.61 -6.65
CA PRO A 101 -3.86 -38.91 -6.90
C PRO A 101 -3.30 -38.38 -5.59
N SER A 102 -1.98 -38.52 -5.42
CA SER A 102 -1.22 -37.94 -4.33
C SER A 102 0.14 -37.53 -4.86
N ASN A 103 0.88 -36.75 -4.08
CA ASN A 103 2.29 -36.47 -4.32
C ASN A 103 3.21 -37.43 -3.54
N LEU A 104 2.69 -38.54 -3.00
CA LEU A 104 3.49 -39.54 -2.29
C LEU A 104 4.30 -40.36 -3.29
N ALA A 105 5.63 -40.38 -3.14
CA ALA A 105 6.53 -41.28 -3.84
C ALA A 105 6.60 -42.61 -3.09
N PHE A 106 5.69 -43.53 -3.40
CA PHE A 106 5.68 -44.86 -2.79
C PHE A 106 5.58 -45.96 -3.86
N ALA A 107 6.39 -47.00 -3.71
CA ALA A 107 6.35 -48.21 -4.51
C ALA A 107 6.36 -49.45 -3.61
N HIS A 108 5.42 -50.37 -3.80
CA HIS A 108 5.37 -51.62 -3.02
C HIS A 108 6.57 -52.51 -3.32
N GLY A 109 7.00 -52.64 -4.58
CA GLY A 109 8.14 -53.48 -4.96
C GLY A 109 9.41 -53.13 -4.18
N SER A 110 9.69 -51.84 -3.98
CA SER A 110 10.86 -51.40 -3.19
C SER A 110 10.72 -51.64 -1.69
N HIS A 111 9.51 -51.83 -1.16
CA HIS A 111 9.29 -52.17 0.25
C HIS A 111 9.22 -53.69 0.46
N GLN A 112 8.76 -54.45 -0.53
CA GLN A 112 8.76 -55.92 -0.46
C GLN A 112 10.16 -56.53 -0.63
N GLN A 113 11.02 -55.90 -1.45
CA GLN A 113 12.34 -56.45 -1.82
C GLN A 113 13.48 -56.02 -0.89
N ARG A 114 13.21 -55.26 0.18
CA ARG A 114 14.25 -54.84 1.13
C ARG A 114 14.56 -55.94 2.12
N GLU A 115 15.84 -56.08 2.48
CA GLU A 115 16.23 -56.80 3.69
C GLU A 115 15.78 -55.99 4.90
N TRP A 116 14.78 -56.49 5.61
CA TRP A 116 14.24 -55.86 6.80
C TRP A 116 15.04 -56.29 8.03
N LYS A 117 15.50 -55.32 8.82
CA LYS A 117 16.17 -55.57 10.10
C LYS A 117 15.19 -55.97 11.20
N GLU A 118 13.91 -55.69 11.02
CA GLU A 118 12.83 -56.03 11.94
C GLU A 118 12.34 -57.46 11.67
N THR A 119 12.19 -58.25 12.74
CA THR A 119 11.75 -59.64 12.66
C THR A 119 10.45 -59.81 13.47
N PRO A 120 9.36 -60.32 12.86
CA PRO A 120 9.24 -60.74 11.47
C PRO A 120 9.19 -59.55 10.49
N ALA A 121 9.58 -59.81 9.24
CA ALA A 121 9.50 -58.81 8.16
C ALA A 121 8.06 -58.28 7.99
N PRO A 122 7.88 -57.00 7.62
CA PRO A 122 6.57 -56.41 7.45
C PRO A 122 5.76 -57.13 6.37
N THR A 123 4.48 -57.36 6.68
CA THR A 123 3.50 -57.96 5.77
C THR A 123 2.57 -56.88 5.23
N CYS A 124 1.70 -57.19 4.27
CA CYS A 124 0.68 -56.25 3.79
C CYS A 124 -0.13 -55.63 4.95
N ARG A 125 -0.45 -56.45 5.96
CA ARG A 125 -1.23 -56.04 7.14
C ARG A 125 -0.46 -55.13 8.09
N THR A 126 0.87 -55.09 8.02
CA THR A 126 1.67 -54.15 8.82
C THR A 126 1.29 -52.69 8.50
N CYS A 127 0.97 -52.40 7.24
CA CYS A 127 0.59 -51.05 6.83
C CYS A 127 -0.93 -50.87 6.64
N HIS A 128 -1.64 -51.94 6.28
CA HIS A 128 -3.04 -51.87 5.84
C HIS A 128 -4.06 -52.32 6.88
N ALA A 129 -3.68 -52.97 7.98
CA ALA A 129 -4.66 -53.44 8.96
C ALA A 129 -5.42 -52.29 9.64
N VAL A 130 -6.72 -52.52 9.90
CA VAL A 130 -7.56 -51.64 10.71
C VAL A 130 -7.84 -52.30 12.05
N GLY A 131 -7.44 -51.67 13.14
CA GLY A 131 -7.60 -52.23 14.48
C GLY A 131 -6.60 -53.37 14.74
N ASP A 132 -7.12 -54.53 15.15
CA ASP A 132 -6.30 -55.71 15.44
C ASP A 132 -5.78 -56.37 14.14
N THR A 133 -4.46 -56.55 14.05
CA THR A 133 -3.79 -57.20 12.92
C THR A 133 -4.16 -58.67 12.77
N ALA A 134 -4.76 -59.30 13.79
CA ALA A 134 -5.20 -60.69 13.76
C ALA A 134 -6.36 -60.94 12.78
N THR A 135 -7.20 -59.94 12.49
CA THR A 135 -8.37 -60.13 11.61
C THR A 135 -7.96 -60.05 10.14
N PHE A 136 -7.98 -61.19 9.44
CA PHE A 136 -7.66 -61.26 8.02
C PHE A 136 -8.64 -60.44 7.16
N MET A 137 -8.11 -59.67 6.20
CA MET A 137 -8.87 -58.77 5.31
C MET A 137 -9.69 -57.66 6.02
N ALA A 138 -9.44 -57.39 7.30
CA ALA A 138 -9.79 -56.13 7.94
C ALA A 138 -8.76 -55.05 7.56
N VAL A 139 -8.87 -54.53 6.34
CA VAL A 139 -7.86 -53.65 5.75
C VAL A 139 -8.44 -52.33 5.24
N ASP A 140 -7.63 -51.28 5.33
CA ASP A 140 -7.87 -49.96 4.74
C ASP A 140 -6.54 -49.39 4.20
N ARG A 141 -6.57 -48.17 3.71
CA ARG A 141 -5.39 -47.45 3.22
C ARG A 141 -4.42 -47.20 4.36
N ALA A 142 -3.14 -47.41 4.08
CA ALA A 142 -2.08 -46.98 4.97
C ALA A 142 -2.20 -45.46 5.21
N THR A 143 -2.03 -45.07 6.47
CA THR A 143 -2.02 -43.67 6.89
C THR A 143 -0.56 -43.22 7.06
N PRO A 144 -0.28 -41.91 7.10
CA PRO A 144 1.06 -41.43 7.43
C PRO A 144 1.61 -42.06 8.72
N ALA A 145 0.76 -42.25 9.74
CA ALA A 145 1.16 -42.86 11.00
C ALA A 145 1.70 -44.29 10.83
N SER A 146 1.21 -45.06 9.85
CA SER A 146 1.74 -46.39 9.54
C SER A 146 3.18 -46.32 9.01
N CYS A 147 3.51 -45.32 8.20
CA CYS A 147 4.87 -45.12 7.68
C CYS A 147 5.86 -44.75 8.80
N GLN A 148 5.42 -43.91 9.74
CA GLN A 148 6.25 -43.39 10.83
C GLN A 148 6.63 -44.44 11.88
N GLN A 149 5.99 -45.62 11.87
CA GLN A 149 6.32 -46.71 12.79
C GLN A 149 7.69 -47.34 12.51
N CYS A 150 8.09 -47.43 11.24
CA CYS A 150 9.37 -48.05 10.83
C CYS A 150 10.40 -47.01 10.37
N HIS A 151 9.95 -45.90 9.77
CA HIS A 151 10.87 -44.88 9.32
C HIS A 151 11.25 -43.94 10.46
N ALA A 152 12.55 -43.88 10.75
CA ALA A 152 13.13 -43.02 11.77
C ALA A 152 12.98 -41.53 11.42
N HIS A 153 11.80 -40.98 11.66
CA HIS A 153 11.61 -39.55 11.80
C HIS A 153 11.41 -39.32 13.30
N ARG A 154 12.26 -38.51 13.92
CA ARG A 154 12.10 -38.11 15.33
C ARG A 154 10.92 -37.14 15.54
N ALA A 155 9.97 -37.13 14.60
CA ALA A 155 8.84 -36.23 14.55
C ALA A 155 7.62 -36.90 15.22
N PRO A 156 6.91 -36.20 16.12
CA PRO A 156 5.77 -36.76 16.85
C PRO A 156 4.54 -37.04 15.98
N ASP A 157 4.43 -36.41 14.81
CA ASP A 157 3.29 -36.52 13.90
C ASP A 157 3.71 -36.25 12.43
N HIS A 158 2.81 -36.46 11.47
CA HIS A 158 3.11 -36.30 10.03
C HIS A 158 3.43 -34.85 9.62
N LEU A 159 2.82 -33.85 10.25
CA LEU A 159 2.98 -32.44 9.88
C LEU A 159 3.97 -31.69 10.80
N ALA A 160 4.64 -32.41 11.71
CA ALA A 160 5.65 -31.84 12.59
C ALA A 160 6.79 -31.15 11.82
N ARG A 161 7.39 -30.12 12.43
CA ARG A 161 8.42 -29.28 11.83
C ARG A 161 9.71 -30.05 11.52
N GLU A 162 9.97 -31.11 12.26
CA GLU A 162 11.16 -31.95 12.18
C GLU A 162 11.13 -32.93 11.00
N ASN A 163 9.99 -33.08 10.32
CA ASN A 163 9.86 -34.00 9.19
C ASN A 163 10.52 -33.47 7.92
N THR A 164 11.27 -34.35 7.25
CA THR A 164 11.78 -34.13 5.89
C THR A 164 10.80 -34.72 4.86
N CYS A 165 9.67 -34.05 4.67
CA CYS A 165 8.60 -34.41 3.73
C CYS A 165 9.10 -34.77 2.33
N SER A 166 10.15 -34.10 1.83
CA SER A 166 10.72 -34.38 0.51
C SER A 166 11.36 -35.76 0.35
N GLN A 167 11.54 -36.52 1.45
CA GLN A 167 11.98 -37.92 1.40
C GLN A 167 10.85 -38.87 0.98
N CYS A 168 9.60 -38.51 1.28
CA CYS A 168 8.43 -39.34 1.01
C CYS A 168 7.57 -38.76 -0.12
N HIS A 169 7.57 -37.45 -0.30
CA HIS A 169 6.75 -36.75 -1.28
C HIS A 169 7.58 -36.15 -2.40
N VAL A 170 7.05 -36.21 -3.62
CA VAL A 170 7.56 -35.38 -4.73
C VAL A 170 7.05 -33.94 -4.59
N PRO A 171 7.76 -32.96 -5.16
CA PRO A 171 7.25 -31.62 -5.36
C PRO A 171 5.83 -31.63 -5.95
N LEU A 172 4.98 -30.73 -5.44
CA LEU A 172 3.58 -30.60 -5.83
C LEU A 172 3.41 -30.49 -7.36
N THR A 173 4.34 -29.79 -8.00
CA THR A 173 4.36 -29.55 -9.44
C THR A 173 4.54 -30.83 -10.27
N ARG A 174 5.10 -31.89 -9.69
CA ARG A 174 5.20 -33.23 -10.32
C ARG A 174 3.94 -34.06 -10.12
N ALA A 175 3.10 -33.75 -9.14
CA ALA A 175 1.87 -34.46 -8.86
C ALA A 175 0.70 -33.95 -9.72
N THR A 176 0.82 -34.07 -11.04
CA THR A 176 -0.14 -33.51 -12.02
C THR A 176 -1.54 -34.11 -11.94
N GLY A 177 -1.69 -35.29 -11.34
CA GLY A 177 -2.99 -35.92 -11.11
C GLY A 177 -3.84 -35.25 -10.02
N LEU A 178 -3.26 -34.40 -9.15
CA LEU A 178 -4.03 -33.69 -8.12
C LEU A 178 -4.97 -32.64 -8.75
N SER A 179 -6.23 -32.63 -8.32
CA SER A 179 -7.20 -31.62 -8.74
C SER A 179 -6.94 -30.25 -8.09
N ASP A 180 -7.48 -29.18 -8.66
CA ASP A 180 -7.45 -27.83 -8.06
C ASP A 180 -7.98 -27.82 -6.63
N SER A 181 -9.09 -28.53 -6.39
CA SER A 181 -9.71 -28.62 -5.06
C SER A 181 -8.79 -29.33 -4.05
N THR A 182 -8.06 -30.35 -4.50
CA THR A 182 -7.11 -31.09 -3.65
C THR A 182 -5.89 -30.24 -3.34
N VAL A 183 -5.37 -29.50 -4.33
CA VAL A 183 -4.26 -28.55 -4.13
C VAL A 183 -4.64 -27.44 -3.16
N ALA A 184 -5.85 -26.89 -3.29
CA ALA A 184 -6.35 -25.85 -2.40
C ALA A 184 -6.64 -26.34 -0.97
N ALA A 185 -6.90 -27.66 -0.79
CA ALA A 185 -7.19 -28.28 0.49
C ALA A 185 -5.97 -28.92 1.16
N LEU A 186 -4.75 -28.69 0.66
CA LEU A 186 -3.53 -29.16 1.33
C LEU A 186 -3.47 -28.60 2.75
N PRO A 187 -3.19 -29.43 3.77
CA PRO A 187 -3.18 -28.98 5.15
C PRO A 187 -2.02 -28.00 5.38
N VAL A 188 -2.28 -26.96 6.16
CA VAL A 188 -1.24 -26.04 6.64
C VAL A 188 -0.74 -26.57 8.00
N PRO A 189 0.54 -26.93 8.12
CA PRO A 189 1.11 -27.35 9.40
C PRO A 189 1.03 -26.27 10.47
N ALA A 190 0.77 -26.66 11.72
CA ALA A 190 0.60 -25.74 12.86
C ALA A 190 1.83 -24.84 13.13
N TRP A 191 3.02 -25.21 12.67
CA TRP A 191 4.20 -24.36 12.81
C TRP A 191 4.23 -23.16 11.85
N HIS A 192 3.36 -23.10 10.83
CA HIS A 192 3.17 -21.88 10.03
C HIS A 192 2.55 -20.75 10.86
N ASP A 193 1.92 -21.13 11.97
CA ASP A 193 1.28 -20.25 12.91
C ASP A 193 2.24 -19.85 14.07
N THR A 194 3.55 -20.10 13.98
CA THR A 194 4.44 -19.56 15.02
C THR A 194 4.78 -18.08 14.75
N PRO A 195 4.90 -17.21 15.79
CA PRO A 195 5.18 -15.78 15.59
C PRO A 195 6.48 -15.50 14.82
N ASP A 196 7.47 -16.38 14.92
CA ASP A 196 8.77 -16.31 14.25
C ASP A 196 8.73 -16.77 12.79
N PHE A 197 7.67 -17.48 12.36
CA PHE A 197 7.62 -18.09 11.02
C PHE A 197 7.82 -17.04 9.92
N LEU A 198 7.07 -15.93 9.96
CA LEU A 198 7.17 -14.88 8.94
C LEU A 198 8.58 -14.27 8.86
N SER A 199 9.29 -14.16 9.98
CA SER A 199 10.66 -13.64 10.04
C SER A 199 11.76 -14.66 9.70
N GLU A 200 11.50 -15.96 9.92
CA GLU A 200 12.56 -16.99 9.90
C GLU A 200 12.38 -18.09 8.85
N HIS A 201 11.27 -18.14 8.10
CA HIS A 201 10.96 -19.24 7.16
C HIS A 201 11.91 -19.38 5.97
N SER A 202 12.78 -18.40 5.70
CA SER A 202 13.64 -18.41 4.51
C SER A 202 14.51 -19.67 4.46
N PRO A 203 14.46 -20.47 3.37
CA PRO A 203 15.32 -21.64 3.17
C PRO A 203 16.80 -21.29 3.34
N ARG A 204 17.52 -22.03 4.20
CA ARG A 204 18.96 -21.82 4.46
C ARG A 204 19.82 -22.68 3.53
N ALA A 205 19.36 -23.89 3.20
CA ALA A 205 20.01 -24.83 2.30
C ALA A 205 19.17 -25.12 1.04
N ALA A 206 19.78 -25.81 0.07
CA ALA A 206 19.07 -26.23 -1.14
C ALA A 206 17.99 -27.27 -0.87
N GLY A 207 18.21 -28.18 0.10
CA GLY A 207 17.25 -29.21 0.52
C GLY A 207 15.96 -28.63 1.09
N ASP A 208 16.06 -27.54 1.87
CA ASP A 208 14.92 -26.81 2.43
C ASP A 208 13.94 -26.31 1.37
N LYS A 209 14.43 -26.03 0.15
CA LYS A 209 13.55 -25.62 -0.97
C LYS A 209 12.67 -26.78 -1.45
N LEU A 210 13.22 -27.99 -1.50
CA LEU A 210 12.46 -29.19 -1.87
C LEU A 210 11.42 -29.55 -0.81
N GLN A 211 11.74 -29.28 0.45
CA GLN A 211 10.82 -29.44 1.56
C GLN A 211 9.55 -28.61 1.35
N CYS A 212 9.67 -27.30 1.14
CA CYS A 212 8.53 -26.42 0.87
C CYS A 212 7.82 -26.78 -0.44
N ALA A 213 8.57 -27.17 -1.47
CA ALA A 213 8.01 -27.53 -2.78
C ALA A 213 7.08 -28.76 -2.73
N THR A 214 7.07 -29.51 -1.62
CA THR A 214 6.11 -30.60 -1.37
C THR A 214 4.66 -30.11 -1.42
N CYS A 215 4.40 -28.93 -0.88
CA CYS A 215 3.06 -28.33 -0.78
C CYS A 215 2.94 -27.00 -1.52
N HIS A 216 4.05 -26.32 -1.79
CA HIS A 216 4.08 -25.00 -2.40
C HIS A 216 4.62 -25.04 -3.82
N ALA A 217 4.18 -24.07 -4.62
CA ALA A 217 4.79 -23.73 -5.90
C ALA A 217 5.28 -22.29 -5.86
N ARG A 218 5.92 -21.82 -6.94
CA ARG A 218 6.47 -20.46 -7.01
C ARG A 218 5.44 -19.38 -6.69
N GLU A 219 4.18 -19.60 -7.05
CA GLU A 219 3.05 -18.70 -6.79
C GLU A 219 2.76 -18.54 -5.30
N SER A 220 3.04 -19.57 -4.49
CA SER A 220 2.97 -19.45 -3.02
C SER A 220 3.96 -18.43 -2.49
N CYS A 221 5.21 -18.46 -2.97
CA CYS A 221 6.23 -17.47 -2.61
C CYS A 221 5.87 -16.10 -3.17
N ALA A 222 5.45 -16.06 -4.42
CA ALA A 222 5.09 -14.84 -5.13
C ALA A 222 3.85 -14.15 -4.56
N ARG A 223 3.07 -14.77 -3.66
CA ARG A 223 1.98 -14.10 -2.93
C ARG A 223 2.48 -13.03 -1.97
N CYS A 224 3.61 -13.26 -1.30
CA CYS A 224 4.21 -12.31 -0.36
C CYS A 224 5.44 -11.61 -0.94
N HIS A 225 6.25 -12.29 -1.75
CA HIS A 225 7.50 -11.76 -2.30
C HIS A 225 7.31 -11.22 -3.73
N PRO A 226 7.22 -9.88 -3.95
CA PRO A 226 7.03 -9.31 -5.27
C PRO A 226 8.17 -9.62 -6.25
N ASN A 227 9.36 -9.86 -5.71
CA ASN A 227 10.57 -10.23 -6.44
C ASN A 227 10.79 -11.76 -6.52
N ALA A 228 9.75 -12.58 -6.30
CA ALA A 228 9.90 -14.04 -6.25
C ALA A 228 10.48 -14.66 -7.54
N THR A 229 10.29 -14.02 -8.68
CA THR A 229 10.86 -14.46 -9.97
C THR A 229 12.31 -13.99 -10.18
N GLU A 230 12.76 -13.00 -9.42
CA GLU A 230 14.09 -12.38 -9.54
C GLU A 230 15.08 -12.99 -8.53
N VAL A 231 14.59 -13.42 -7.36
CA VAL A 231 15.43 -14.03 -6.33
C VAL A 231 15.66 -15.51 -6.66
N SER A 232 16.92 -15.91 -6.87
CA SER A 232 17.28 -17.26 -7.32
C SER A 232 16.73 -18.39 -6.43
N ARG A 233 16.49 -18.12 -5.13
CA ARG A 233 15.93 -19.11 -4.21
C ARG A 233 14.46 -19.44 -4.51
N THR A 234 13.65 -18.43 -4.81
CA THR A 234 12.22 -18.58 -5.14
C THR A 234 12.00 -18.85 -6.61
N ALA A 235 12.84 -18.30 -7.49
CA ALA A 235 12.79 -18.54 -8.94
C ALA A 235 13.06 -20.01 -9.30
N ALA A 236 13.90 -20.68 -8.50
CA ALA A 236 14.21 -22.11 -8.66
C ALA A 236 13.04 -23.04 -8.29
N VAL A 237 12.02 -22.56 -7.59
CA VAL A 237 10.79 -23.33 -7.35
C VAL A 237 9.98 -23.32 -8.64
N ALA A 238 9.48 -24.49 -9.04
CA ALA A 238 8.65 -24.61 -10.24
C ALA A 238 7.29 -23.92 -10.06
N SER A 239 6.75 -23.38 -11.14
CA SER A 239 5.40 -22.82 -11.18
C SER A 239 4.34 -23.92 -11.27
N ASP A 240 3.16 -23.64 -10.73
CA ASP A 240 1.98 -24.50 -10.85
C ASP A 240 0.71 -23.66 -11.04
N ALA A 241 0.05 -23.85 -12.19
CA ALA A 241 -1.16 -23.10 -12.51
C ALA A 241 -2.32 -23.37 -11.52
N ARG A 242 -2.36 -24.55 -10.87
CA ARG A 242 -3.38 -24.89 -9.87
C ARG A 242 -3.18 -24.07 -8.60
N VAL A 243 -1.92 -23.91 -8.18
CA VAL A 243 -1.56 -23.05 -7.04
C VAL A 243 -1.84 -21.59 -7.36
N ALA A 244 -1.52 -21.13 -8.58
CA ALA A 244 -1.89 -19.79 -9.05
C ALA A 244 -3.40 -19.53 -8.87
N ARG A 245 -4.24 -20.46 -9.34
CA ARG A 245 -5.70 -20.36 -9.22
C ARG A 245 -6.18 -20.36 -7.78
N ALA A 246 -5.60 -21.21 -6.93
CA ALA A 246 -5.96 -21.32 -5.52
C ALA A 246 -5.61 -20.05 -4.72
N LEU A 247 -4.56 -19.33 -5.12
CA LEU A 247 -4.08 -18.14 -4.41
C LEU A 247 -4.62 -16.81 -4.95
N ARG A 248 -5.37 -16.83 -6.05
CA ARG A 248 -5.96 -15.60 -6.62
C ARG A 248 -6.82 -14.87 -5.58
N GLY A 249 -6.49 -13.60 -5.36
CA GLY A 249 -7.23 -12.73 -4.44
C GLY A 249 -6.89 -12.94 -2.95
N VAL A 250 -6.03 -13.90 -2.61
CA VAL A 250 -5.63 -14.14 -1.23
C VAL A 250 -4.57 -13.12 -0.80
N ALA A 251 -4.94 -12.19 0.08
CA ALA A 251 -4.05 -11.10 0.51
C ALA A 251 -2.84 -11.61 1.30
N PRO A 252 -1.61 -11.10 1.08
CA PRO A 252 -0.45 -11.49 1.88
C PRO A 252 -0.50 -10.93 3.30
N GLU A 253 0.24 -11.58 4.19
CA GLU A 253 0.55 -11.10 5.53
C GLU A 253 2.05 -10.83 5.62
N TYR A 254 2.40 -9.73 6.27
CA TYR A 254 3.78 -9.28 6.45
C TYR A 254 4.03 -9.00 7.93
N PHE A 255 5.26 -9.26 8.38
CA PHE A 255 5.75 -8.73 9.65
C PHE A 255 6.46 -7.39 9.40
N THR A 256 6.49 -6.52 10.41
CA THR A 256 7.26 -5.27 10.36
C THR A 256 8.70 -5.51 10.85
N PRO A 257 9.74 -5.30 10.03
CA PRO A 257 11.12 -5.39 10.51
C PRO A 257 11.44 -4.30 11.55
N PRO A 258 12.29 -4.57 12.57
CA PRO A 258 12.68 -3.59 13.59
C PRO A 258 13.23 -2.27 13.04
N SER A 259 13.80 -2.28 11.82
CA SER A 259 14.27 -1.08 11.14
C SER A 259 13.18 -0.01 10.94
N HIS A 260 11.89 -0.39 10.88
CA HIS A 260 10.77 0.54 10.71
C HIS A 260 10.41 1.31 11.98
N GLY A 261 10.82 0.83 13.16
CA GLY A 261 10.60 1.50 14.43
C GLY A 261 11.65 2.55 14.79
N ARG A 262 12.68 2.73 13.95
CA ARG A 262 13.76 3.69 14.22
C ARG A 262 13.30 5.13 13.99
N SER A 263 13.59 6.01 14.94
CA SER A 263 13.27 7.44 14.85
C SER A 263 13.98 8.17 13.71
N ASP A 264 15.13 7.65 13.25
CA ASP A 264 15.94 8.21 12.16
C ASP A 264 15.64 7.58 10.79
N TRP A 265 14.68 6.64 10.71
CA TRP A 265 14.39 5.86 9.50
C TRP A 265 14.22 6.76 8.25
N ALA A 266 13.48 7.87 8.38
CA ALA A 266 13.19 8.77 7.26
C ALA A 266 14.48 9.34 6.64
N SER A 267 15.51 9.59 7.45
CA SER A 267 16.78 10.17 7.03
C SER A 267 17.78 9.13 6.53
N VAL A 268 17.73 7.88 7.04
CA VAL A 268 18.76 6.86 6.76
C VAL A 268 18.32 5.73 5.82
N HIS A 269 17.02 5.53 5.60
CA HIS A 269 16.53 4.42 4.77
C HIS A 269 16.98 4.54 3.31
N GLY A 270 17.17 5.76 2.80
CA GLY A 270 17.59 6.01 1.43
C GLY A 270 18.95 5.38 1.11
N ASP A 271 19.91 5.48 2.02
CA ASP A 271 21.25 4.90 1.82
C ASP A 271 21.23 3.38 1.99
N SER A 272 20.41 2.87 2.91
CA SER A 272 20.16 1.43 3.05
C SER A 272 19.54 0.85 1.76
N ALA A 273 18.57 1.55 1.18
CA ALA A 273 17.92 1.16 -0.07
C ALA A 273 18.85 1.25 -1.29
N LYS A 274 19.77 2.22 -1.35
CA LYS A 274 20.80 2.29 -2.40
C LYS A 274 21.77 1.11 -2.31
N GLY A 275 22.23 0.78 -1.10
CA GLY A 275 23.23 -0.27 -0.89
C GLY A 275 22.68 -1.69 -1.06
N ARG A 276 21.44 -1.95 -0.60
CA ARG A 276 20.83 -3.29 -0.59
C ARG A 276 19.33 -3.27 -0.92
N PRO A 277 18.94 -2.82 -2.13
CA PRO A 277 17.52 -2.64 -2.49
C PRO A 277 16.71 -3.94 -2.40
N ALA A 278 17.35 -5.09 -2.65
CA ALA A 278 16.72 -6.41 -2.56
C ALA A 278 16.11 -6.72 -1.18
N THR A 279 16.67 -6.17 -0.10
CA THR A 279 16.15 -6.38 1.26
C THR A 279 14.78 -5.74 1.45
N CYS A 280 14.57 -4.56 0.87
CA CYS A 280 13.29 -3.86 0.86
C CYS A 280 12.34 -4.49 -0.19
N ALA A 281 12.88 -4.85 -1.36
CA ALA A 281 12.14 -5.38 -2.50
C ALA A 281 11.45 -6.73 -2.22
N SER A 282 11.90 -7.45 -1.18
CA SER A 282 11.25 -8.68 -0.73
C SER A 282 9.83 -8.47 -0.22
N CYS A 283 9.47 -7.24 0.19
CA CYS A 283 8.12 -6.90 0.65
C CYS A 283 7.53 -5.69 -0.12
N HIS A 284 8.37 -4.75 -0.56
CA HIS A 284 7.94 -3.53 -1.25
C HIS A 284 8.11 -3.65 -2.78
N ALA A 285 7.04 -3.35 -3.51
CA ALA A 285 7.07 -3.25 -4.97
C ALA A 285 7.17 -1.77 -5.42
N GLN A 286 7.28 -1.53 -6.73
CA GLN A 286 7.33 -0.16 -7.28
C GLN A 286 6.25 0.79 -6.69
N PRO A 287 4.96 0.40 -6.60
CA PRO A 287 3.92 1.28 -6.07
C PRO A 287 4.05 1.57 -4.57
N SER A 288 4.62 0.63 -3.82
CA SER A 288 4.91 0.82 -2.40
C SER A 288 5.84 2.01 -2.21
N CYS A 289 6.99 1.99 -2.89
CA CYS A 289 7.98 3.08 -2.79
C CYS A 289 7.45 4.40 -3.37
N ALA A 290 6.75 4.33 -4.51
CA ALA A 290 6.15 5.50 -5.17
C ALA A 290 5.08 6.21 -4.32
N THR A 291 4.54 5.55 -3.28
CA THR A 291 3.60 6.19 -2.36
C THR A 291 4.26 7.33 -1.58
N CYS A 292 5.52 7.18 -1.15
CA CYS A 292 6.23 8.24 -0.41
C CYS A 292 7.21 9.01 -1.30
N HIS A 293 7.82 8.35 -2.27
CA HIS A 293 8.80 8.94 -3.19
C HIS A 293 8.12 9.52 -4.43
N ILE A 294 7.41 10.62 -4.23
CA ILE A 294 6.60 11.29 -5.27
C ILE A 294 7.41 12.13 -6.26
N GLY A 295 8.65 12.49 -5.90
CA GLY A 295 9.54 13.30 -6.73
C GLY A 295 10.46 12.47 -7.64
N ARG A 296 11.37 13.15 -8.35
CA ARG A 296 12.28 12.50 -9.31
C ARG A 296 13.50 11.85 -8.65
N GLY A 297 13.77 12.14 -7.38
CA GLY A 297 15.01 11.76 -6.69
C GLY A 297 15.24 10.24 -6.60
N ALA A 298 14.18 9.46 -6.40
CA ALA A 298 14.25 8.00 -6.30
C ALA A 298 13.70 7.25 -7.52
N ALA A 299 13.25 7.96 -8.56
CA ALA A 299 12.53 7.37 -9.69
C ALA A 299 13.33 6.27 -10.40
N ARG A 300 14.65 6.46 -10.59
CA ARG A 300 15.52 5.47 -11.23
C ARG A 300 15.68 4.20 -10.41
N GLN A 301 15.74 4.31 -9.09
CA GLN A 301 15.85 3.18 -8.17
C GLN A 301 14.52 2.43 -8.10
N ILE A 302 13.40 3.14 -8.02
CA ILE A 302 12.06 2.56 -8.03
C ILE A 302 11.81 1.80 -9.33
N ALA A 303 12.21 2.35 -10.48
CA ALA A 303 12.04 1.69 -11.77
C ALA A 303 12.76 0.34 -11.91
N ARG A 304 13.75 0.05 -11.04
CA ARG A 304 14.48 -1.22 -10.99
C ARG A 304 13.83 -2.28 -10.09
N LEU A 305 12.82 -1.90 -9.30
CA LEU A 305 12.10 -2.84 -8.44
C LEU A 305 11.03 -3.60 -9.24
N SER A 306 10.60 -4.75 -8.73
CA SER A 306 9.53 -5.55 -9.32
C SER A 306 8.22 -4.78 -9.38
N ARG A 307 7.55 -4.86 -10.53
CA ARG A 307 6.17 -4.40 -10.68
C ARG A 307 5.23 -5.44 -10.05
N PRO A 308 4.07 -5.00 -9.54
CA PRO A 308 3.01 -5.93 -9.18
C PRO A 308 2.66 -6.81 -10.38
N ASP A 309 2.81 -8.11 -10.23
CA ASP A 309 2.17 -9.06 -11.11
C ASP A 309 0.64 -8.98 -10.85
N PRO A 310 -0.23 -8.92 -11.88
CA PRO A 310 -1.68 -8.94 -11.71
C PRO A 310 -2.18 -10.09 -10.82
N ASP A 311 -1.52 -11.25 -10.91
CA ASP A 311 -1.84 -12.49 -10.19
C ASP A 311 -0.86 -12.80 -9.05
N GLY A 312 0.19 -11.96 -8.86
CA GLY A 312 1.19 -12.11 -7.80
C GLY A 312 1.16 -11.02 -6.73
N ALA A 313 2.22 -10.96 -5.91
CA ALA A 313 2.33 -10.02 -4.80
C ALA A 313 2.34 -8.60 -5.32
N ARG A 314 1.41 -7.81 -4.81
CA ARG A 314 1.38 -6.36 -5.07
C ARG A 314 2.37 -5.58 -4.21
N GLY A 315 3.05 -6.27 -3.30
CA GLY A 315 3.86 -5.69 -2.24
C GLY A 315 3.01 -5.01 -1.17
N VAL A 316 3.68 -4.57 -0.10
CA VAL A 316 3.08 -3.80 1.00
C VAL A 316 2.39 -2.56 0.43
N ARG A 317 1.11 -2.39 0.76
CA ARG A 317 0.32 -1.24 0.31
C ARG A 317 0.44 -0.11 1.32
N LEU A 318 1.16 0.93 0.95
CA LEU A 318 1.24 2.16 1.73
C LEU A 318 0.10 3.11 1.34
N ARG A 319 -0.32 3.96 2.28
CA ARG A 319 -1.28 5.04 2.04
C ARG A 319 -0.74 6.32 2.65
N ILE A 320 -0.88 7.43 1.91
CA ILE A 320 -0.65 8.76 2.47
C ILE A 320 -1.94 9.19 3.15
N THR A 321 -1.90 9.43 4.45
CA THR A 321 -3.00 10.09 5.15
C THR A 321 -2.93 11.59 4.88
N PRO A 322 -3.97 12.23 4.34
CA PRO A 322 -4.00 13.67 4.18
C PRO A 322 -3.79 14.36 5.54
N VAL A 323 -2.95 15.39 5.57
CA VAL A 323 -2.62 16.17 6.78
C VAL A 323 -3.88 16.71 7.48
N ASP A 324 -4.97 16.86 6.74
CA ASP A 324 -6.27 17.34 7.22
C ASP A 324 -6.97 16.40 8.21
N VAL A 325 -6.65 15.11 8.25
CA VAL A 325 -7.38 14.13 9.08
C VAL A 325 -6.84 14.06 10.51
N VAL A 326 -5.55 14.35 10.73
CA VAL A 326 -4.97 14.46 12.09
C VAL A 326 -5.34 15.80 12.74
N ALA A 327 -5.64 16.82 11.93
CA ALA A 327 -6.11 18.12 12.42
C ALA A 327 -7.61 18.15 12.79
N ARG A 328 -8.42 17.23 12.27
CA ARG A 328 -9.89 17.29 12.42
C ARG A 328 -10.47 16.62 13.67
N GLY A 329 -9.63 16.06 14.53
CA GLY A 329 -10.02 15.63 15.89
C GLY A 329 -9.94 16.73 16.95
N ALA A 330 -9.35 17.88 16.63
CA ALA A 330 -9.20 19.00 17.55
C ALA A 330 -9.28 20.34 16.81
N VAL A 331 -10.47 20.95 16.90
CA VAL A 331 -10.73 22.39 16.81
C VAL A 331 -10.56 23.03 15.42
N LEU A 332 -11.59 23.77 15.00
CA LEU A 332 -11.50 24.87 14.05
C LEU A 332 -10.59 25.99 14.60
N ALA A 333 -9.30 25.72 14.78
CA ALA A 333 -8.31 26.68 15.22
C ALA A 333 -6.96 26.38 14.55
N PHE A 334 -6.62 27.21 13.57
CA PHE A 334 -5.28 27.27 13.00
C PHE A 334 -4.29 27.81 14.06
N PRO A 335 -3.04 27.32 14.08
CA PRO A 335 -2.12 27.54 15.19
C PRO A 335 -1.51 28.93 15.09
N HIS A 336 -1.73 29.74 16.13
CA HIS A 336 -0.78 30.63 16.82
C HIS A 336 -1.62 31.56 17.73
N ALA A 337 -2.45 30.95 18.58
CA ALA A 337 -2.82 31.57 19.85
C ALA A 337 -1.91 30.93 20.89
N THR A 338 -1.10 31.75 21.54
CA THR A 338 -0.36 31.39 22.75
C THR A 338 -1.32 30.79 23.77
N ALA A 339 -1.34 29.47 23.89
CA ALA A 339 -2.02 28.80 24.99
C ALA A 339 -1.03 28.71 26.16
N SER A 340 -1.36 29.38 27.26
CA SER A 340 -0.69 29.28 28.55
C SER A 340 -0.53 27.81 28.99
N PRO A 341 0.51 27.47 29.76
CA PRO A 341 0.90 26.10 30.02
C PRO A 341 0.08 25.50 31.17
N THR A 342 -1.21 25.22 30.98
CA THR A 342 -1.99 24.44 31.96
C THR A 342 -3.09 23.62 31.31
N SER A 343 -2.71 22.55 30.59
CA SER A 343 -3.58 21.37 30.51
C SER A 343 -2.77 20.14 30.13
N ARG A 344 -2.40 19.35 31.14
CA ARG A 344 -2.29 17.89 30.98
C ARG A 344 -3.61 17.41 30.38
N HIS A 345 -3.61 16.79 29.21
CA HIS A 345 -4.48 15.68 28.80
C HIS A 345 -4.43 15.41 27.29
N THR A 346 -3.70 14.35 26.91
CA THR A 346 -4.09 13.32 25.91
C THR A 346 -3.19 12.10 26.22
N ARG A 347 -3.53 11.28 27.22
CA ARG A 347 -4.16 9.95 27.05
C ARG A 347 -3.58 9.17 25.87
N ASP A 348 -2.54 8.40 26.19
CA ASP A 348 -2.31 7.02 25.80
C ASP A 348 -3.18 6.52 24.62
N VAL A 349 -2.62 6.57 23.42
CA VAL A 349 -2.89 5.50 22.47
C VAL A 349 -2.26 4.27 23.10
N ALA A 350 -3.09 3.48 23.79
CA ALA A 350 -2.64 2.21 24.35
C ALA A 350 -1.94 1.44 23.23
N LEU A 351 -0.63 1.25 23.38
CA LEU A 351 0.12 0.21 22.70
C LEU A 351 -0.47 -1.11 23.21
N ALA A 352 -1.59 -1.52 22.61
CA ALA A 352 -2.11 -2.85 22.80
C ALA A 352 -1.03 -3.81 22.32
N THR A 353 -0.47 -4.59 23.24
CA THR A 353 0.42 -5.70 22.90
C THR A 353 -0.37 -6.62 21.97
N PRO A 354 0.03 -6.80 20.70
CA PRO A 354 -0.75 -7.61 19.78
C PRO A 354 -0.77 -9.05 20.31
N ALA A 355 -1.94 -9.69 20.24
CA ALA A 355 -2.01 -11.14 20.37
C ALA A 355 -1.14 -11.80 19.28
N PRO A 356 -0.58 -13.00 19.54
CA PRO A 356 0.05 -13.77 18.47
C PRO A 356 -0.97 -13.94 17.33
N HIS A 357 -0.56 -13.72 16.07
CA HIS A 357 -1.38 -13.72 14.82
C HIS A 357 -2.12 -12.45 14.38
N ALA A 358 -1.90 -11.31 15.01
CA ALA A 358 -2.48 -10.08 14.47
C ALA A 358 -1.72 -9.67 13.20
N SER A 359 -2.35 -9.82 12.03
CA SER A 359 -1.87 -9.22 10.79
C SER A 359 -1.57 -7.75 11.00
N ASP A 360 -0.39 -7.30 10.57
CA ASP A 360 0.08 -5.91 10.66
C ASP A 360 -0.79 -5.00 9.77
N THR A 361 -1.99 -4.76 10.28
CA THR A 361 -3.01 -3.84 9.76
C THR A 361 -2.98 -2.55 10.55
N LEU A 362 -2.07 -2.41 11.54
CA LEU A 362 -1.85 -1.19 12.29
C LEU A 362 -1.21 -0.17 11.34
N PRO A 363 -1.93 0.90 10.95
CA PRO A 363 -1.35 1.88 10.06
C PRO A 363 -0.19 2.59 10.77
N THR A 364 1.04 2.27 10.38
CA THR A 364 2.23 2.97 10.87
C THR A 364 2.28 4.33 10.18
N LEU A 365 2.08 5.40 10.95
CA LEU A 365 2.21 6.76 10.44
C LEU A 365 3.70 7.13 10.33
N VAL A 366 4.23 7.05 9.12
CA VAL A 366 5.57 7.56 8.82
C VAL A 366 5.46 9.08 8.59
N ARG A 367 5.94 9.86 9.56
CA ARG A 367 5.97 11.31 9.44
C ARG A 367 7.27 11.74 8.75
N ILE A 368 7.16 12.20 7.49
CA ILE A 368 8.33 12.59 6.67
C ILE A 368 8.88 13.98 7.07
N HIS A 369 8.05 14.83 7.64
CA HIS A 369 8.44 16.12 8.21
C HIS A 369 8.27 16.12 9.73
N PRO A 370 9.17 16.69 10.54
CA PRO A 370 8.90 16.86 11.97
C PRO A 370 7.65 17.73 12.20
N ALA A 371 7.02 17.62 13.37
CA ALA A 371 5.77 18.33 13.65
C ALA A 371 5.92 19.86 13.63
N ASP A 372 7.12 20.36 13.92
CA ASP A 372 7.53 21.77 13.91
C ASP A 372 8.24 22.19 12.60
N PHE A 373 8.08 21.42 11.51
CA PHE A 373 8.75 21.71 10.24
C PHE A 373 8.51 23.13 9.75
N GLY A 374 7.30 23.68 9.86
CA GLY A 374 7.01 25.07 9.48
C GLY A 374 7.96 26.08 10.14
N ASP A 375 8.26 25.88 11.42
CA ASP A 375 9.07 26.79 12.23
C ASP A 375 10.58 26.55 12.09
N ARG A 376 10.98 25.31 11.77
CA ARG A 376 12.40 24.87 11.80
C ARG A 376 12.94 24.30 10.50
N HIS A 377 12.18 24.35 9.40
CA HIS A 377 12.62 23.84 8.11
C HIS A 377 13.91 24.50 7.60
N GLY A 378 14.22 25.73 8.03
CA GLY A 378 15.49 26.39 7.68
C GLY A 378 16.71 25.59 8.10
N ALA A 379 16.73 25.08 9.34
CA ALA A 379 17.83 24.23 9.83
C ALA A 379 17.91 22.90 9.07
N SER A 380 16.75 22.29 8.78
CA SER A 380 16.68 21.07 7.96
C SER A 380 17.18 21.31 6.53
N ALA A 381 16.82 22.43 5.92
CA ALA A 381 17.23 22.83 4.58
C ALA A 381 18.74 23.11 4.51
N SER A 382 19.32 23.78 5.53
CA SER A 382 20.75 24.03 5.61
C SER A 382 21.59 22.78 5.91
N SER A 383 21.02 21.81 6.64
CA SER A 383 21.74 20.60 7.05
C SER A 383 22.03 19.62 5.90
N GLY A 384 21.28 19.71 4.80
CA GLY A 384 21.33 18.74 3.70
C GLY A 384 20.83 17.32 4.05
N GLN A 385 20.41 17.06 5.29
CA GLN A 385 19.93 15.75 5.74
C GLN A 385 18.64 15.30 5.04
N LEU A 386 17.81 16.26 4.61
CA LEU A 386 16.65 16.01 3.77
C LEU A 386 16.78 16.82 2.48
N ASN A 387 17.00 16.13 1.35
CA ASN A 387 16.98 16.77 0.05
C ASN A 387 15.52 17.03 -0.38
N CYS A 388 15.03 18.22 -0.08
CA CYS A 388 13.66 18.65 -0.38
C CYS A 388 13.34 18.49 -1.88
N LEU A 389 14.29 18.79 -2.78
CA LEU A 389 14.12 18.67 -4.23
C LEU A 389 14.01 17.21 -4.72
N GLY A 390 14.33 16.25 -3.85
CA GLY A 390 14.09 14.84 -4.09
C GLY A 390 12.60 14.49 -4.14
N CYS A 391 11.76 15.23 -3.40
CA CYS A 391 10.32 15.01 -3.28
C CYS A 391 9.47 16.18 -3.79
N HIS A 392 9.96 17.41 -3.66
CA HIS A 392 9.27 18.65 -4.00
C HIS A 392 9.90 19.32 -5.22
N GLU A 393 9.10 20.03 -6.01
CA GLU A 393 9.61 20.86 -7.10
C GLU A 393 10.13 22.19 -6.56
N GLU A 394 11.07 22.84 -7.27
CA GLU A 394 11.65 24.13 -6.88
C GLU A 394 10.59 25.22 -6.64
N ARG A 395 9.49 25.20 -7.40
CA ARG A 395 8.35 26.10 -7.20
C ARG A 395 7.72 26.02 -5.80
N THR A 396 7.89 24.89 -5.10
CA THR A 396 7.39 24.70 -3.74
C THR A 396 8.10 25.66 -2.79
N CYS A 397 9.42 25.79 -2.92
CA CYS A 397 10.23 26.71 -2.13
C CYS A 397 9.89 28.17 -2.48
N SER A 398 9.86 28.49 -3.77
CA SER A 398 9.60 29.87 -4.22
C SER A 398 8.19 30.36 -3.93
N SER A 399 7.20 29.47 -3.78
CA SER A 399 5.84 29.85 -3.40
C SER A 399 5.73 30.51 -2.01
N CYS A 400 6.68 30.24 -1.11
CA CYS A 400 6.77 30.86 0.21
C CYS A 400 7.92 31.88 0.31
N HIS A 401 9.09 31.59 -0.28
CA HIS A 401 10.25 32.50 -0.22
C HIS A 401 10.15 33.69 -1.18
N ASN A 402 9.47 33.53 -2.31
CA ASN A 402 9.31 34.57 -3.34
C ASN A 402 7.84 35.02 -3.47
N GLY A 403 6.94 34.49 -2.64
CA GLY A 403 5.49 34.66 -2.75
C GLY A 403 4.91 35.58 -1.68
N GLY A 404 4.63 36.83 -2.04
CA GLY A 404 3.92 37.82 -1.19
C GLY A 404 2.43 37.53 -0.93
N SER A 405 1.95 36.30 -1.15
CA SER A 405 0.50 35.97 -1.11
C SER A 405 0.05 35.20 0.15
N ARG A 406 0.93 34.93 1.11
CA ARG A 406 0.53 34.27 2.38
C ARG A 406 0.54 35.25 3.56
N ARG A 407 -0.58 35.30 4.29
CA ARG A 407 -0.82 36.09 5.52
C ARG A 407 0.07 35.71 6.72
N GLN A 408 1.11 34.92 6.52
CA GLN A 408 1.91 34.31 7.59
C GLN A 408 3.10 35.17 8.04
N PHE A 409 3.48 36.20 7.27
CA PHE A 409 4.61 37.07 7.59
C PHE A 409 4.22 38.37 8.34
N HIS A 410 2.92 38.59 8.58
CA HIS A 410 2.42 39.77 9.28
C HIS A 410 1.68 39.33 10.56
N ALA A 411 1.92 40.02 11.67
CA ALA A 411 1.15 39.80 12.88
C ALA A 411 -0.35 40.06 12.62
N VAL A 412 -1.25 39.36 13.34
CA VAL A 412 -2.71 39.51 13.21
C VAL A 412 -3.20 40.95 13.41
N ASN A 413 -2.41 41.77 14.09
CA ASN A 413 -2.68 43.18 14.35
C ASN A 413 -1.91 44.15 13.43
N PHE A 414 -1.31 43.67 12.34
CA PHE A 414 -0.50 44.46 11.42
C PHE A 414 -1.19 45.76 11.02
N MET A 415 -2.47 45.71 10.60
CA MET A 415 -3.21 46.92 10.21
C MET A 415 -3.21 48.01 11.29
N SER A 416 -3.25 47.62 12.57
CA SER A 416 -3.28 48.56 13.70
C SER A 416 -1.90 49.12 14.11
N ARG A 417 -0.80 48.43 13.80
CA ARG A 417 0.56 48.83 14.22
C ARG A 417 1.48 49.25 13.08
N HIS A 418 1.17 48.89 11.84
CA HIS A 418 2.07 49.10 10.71
C HIS A 418 2.32 50.58 10.42
N GLY A 419 1.39 51.49 10.71
CA GLY A 419 1.60 52.92 10.52
C GLY A 419 2.73 53.48 11.40
N ALA A 420 2.76 53.09 12.67
CA ALA A 420 3.84 53.47 13.60
C ALA A 420 5.15 52.77 13.23
N SER A 421 5.09 51.48 12.88
CA SER A 421 6.26 50.70 12.49
C SER A 421 6.92 51.20 11.20
N ALA A 422 6.10 51.59 10.21
CA ALA A 422 6.55 52.20 8.96
C ALA A 422 7.16 53.58 9.19
N ALA A 423 6.55 54.41 10.04
CA ALA A 423 7.10 55.72 10.41
C ALA A 423 8.42 55.61 11.20
N GLY A 424 8.56 54.57 12.03
CA GLY A 424 9.77 54.30 12.82
C GLY A 424 10.87 53.55 12.08
N ARG A 425 10.61 53.06 10.85
CA ARG A 425 11.51 52.18 10.07
C ARG A 425 11.95 50.94 10.84
N GLU A 426 11.07 50.39 11.67
CA GLU A 426 11.39 49.23 12.50
C GLU A 426 11.61 47.96 11.65
N GLN A 427 11.14 47.94 10.40
CA GLN A 427 11.31 46.84 9.45
C GLN A 427 11.59 47.38 8.03
N GLU A 428 12.57 46.79 7.33
CA GLU A 428 12.89 47.10 5.93
C GLU A 428 11.91 46.39 4.98
N CYS A 429 10.66 46.84 4.94
CA CYS A 429 9.60 46.26 4.10
C CYS A 429 9.98 46.22 2.61
N ALA A 430 10.84 47.15 2.17
CA ALA A 430 11.36 47.26 0.81
C ALA A 430 12.20 46.04 0.36
N SER A 431 12.66 45.22 1.30
CA SER A 431 13.40 43.98 1.01
C SER A 431 12.51 42.89 0.39
N CYS A 432 11.19 42.94 0.60
CA CYS A 432 10.21 42.00 0.05
C CYS A 432 9.06 42.67 -0.71
N HIS A 433 8.78 43.96 -0.49
CA HIS A 433 7.70 44.72 -1.12
C HIS A 433 8.23 45.91 -1.92
N THR A 434 7.64 46.20 -3.08
CA THR A 434 7.89 47.48 -3.75
C THR A 434 6.97 48.55 -3.17
N THR A 435 7.56 49.54 -2.47
CA THR A 435 6.82 50.63 -1.79
C THR A 435 5.82 51.33 -2.70
N GLU A 436 6.18 51.50 -3.97
CA GLU A 436 5.35 52.17 -4.96
C GLU A 436 4.07 51.38 -5.29
N THR A 437 4.16 50.06 -5.51
CA THR A 437 3.02 49.28 -6.03
C THR A 437 2.17 48.71 -4.90
N PHE A 438 2.80 48.19 -3.85
CA PHE A 438 2.12 47.45 -2.79
C PHE A 438 1.43 48.37 -1.77
N CYS A 439 2.16 49.34 -1.21
CA CYS A 439 1.61 50.25 -0.19
C CYS A 439 0.45 51.06 -0.76
N ARG A 440 0.61 51.56 -2.00
CA ARG A 440 -0.40 52.36 -2.69
C ARG A 440 -1.69 51.58 -2.95
N GLU A 441 -1.62 50.34 -3.43
CA GLU A 441 -2.83 49.59 -3.76
C GLU A 441 -3.65 49.30 -2.50
N CYS A 442 -2.99 48.93 -1.40
CA CYS A 442 -3.66 48.76 -0.11
C CYS A 442 -4.27 50.08 0.40
N HIS A 443 -3.48 51.17 0.43
CA HIS A 443 -3.95 52.46 0.93
C HIS A 443 -5.05 53.06 0.04
N ARG A 444 -5.01 52.84 -1.27
CA ARG A 444 -6.08 53.20 -2.20
C ARG A 444 -7.34 52.38 -1.95
N GLY A 445 -7.19 51.08 -1.72
CA GLY A 445 -8.29 50.17 -1.35
C GLY A 445 -8.94 50.53 -0.01
N GLN A 446 -8.21 51.19 0.91
CA GLN A 446 -8.71 51.72 2.18
C GLN A 446 -9.09 53.21 2.10
N ALA A 447 -9.13 53.80 0.91
CA ALA A 447 -9.40 55.23 0.67
C ALA A 447 -8.44 56.23 1.34
N LEU A 448 -7.31 55.78 1.88
CA LEU A 448 -6.27 56.61 2.52
C LEU A 448 -5.38 57.34 1.51
N ALA A 449 -5.28 56.84 0.28
CA ALA A 449 -4.53 57.44 -0.84
C ALA A 449 -5.46 58.02 -1.93
N SER A 450 -6.64 58.52 -1.54
CA SER A 450 -7.65 59.06 -2.46
C SER A 450 -7.52 60.58 -2.66
N THR A 451 -7.90 61.07 -3.84
CA THR A 451 -7.95 62.50 -4.16
C THR A 451 -8.92 63.23 -3.21
N GLY A 452 -8.38 64.10 -2.35
CA GLY A 452 -9.17 64.92 -1.42
C GLY A 452 -9.03 64.54 0.07
N ALA A 453 -8.42 63.40 0.39
CA ALA A 453 -8.07 63.03 1.77
C ALA A 453 -6.87 63.87 2.25
N ARG A 454 -7.16 65.03 2.85
CA ARG A 454 -6.18 65.99 3.40
C ARG A 454 -6.11 65.96 4.92
N ASN A 455 -6.42 64.81 5.52
CA ASN A 455 -6.48 64.58 6.97
C ASN A 455 -5.67 63.33 7.33
N VAL A 456 -4.54 63.15 6.67
CA VAL A 456 -3.51 62.16 7.00
C VAL A 456 -2.34 62.89 7.64
N VAL A 457 -1.56 62.22 8.50
CA VAL A 457 -0.47 62.79 9.30
C VAL A 457 0.53 63.64 8.49
N TYR A 458 0.64 63.38 7.18
CA TYR A 458 1.55 64.07 6.26
C TYR A 458 0.93 65.27 5.50
N HIS A 459 -0.36 65.55 5.68
CA HIS A 459 -1.07 66.70 5.10
C HIS A 459 -1.91 67.39 6.19
N ASP A 460 -1.33 68.39 6.84
CA ASP A 460 -1.91 69.13 7.97
C ASP A 460 -2.61 70.44 7.55
N ARG A 461 -2.74 70.67 6.23
CA ARG A 461 -3.33 71.86 5.59
C ARG A 461 -2.64 73.17 5.97
N GLN A 462 -1.41 73.14 6.47
CA GLN A 462 -0.68 74.35 6.80
C GLN A 462 -0.35 75.14 5.51
N PRO A 463 -0.52 76.48 5.50
CA PRO A 463 -0.30 77.32 4.30
C PRO A 463 1.15 77.32 3.79
N ASN A 464 2.10 76.90 4.63
CA ASN A 464 3.53 76.93 4.36
C ASN A 464 4.08 75.61 3.77
N TRP A 465 3.23 74.62 3.44
CA TRP A 465 3.66 73.35 2.86
C TRP A 465 4.57 73.53 1.64
N LEU A 466 4.26 74.49 0.76
CA LEU A 466 5.10 74.83 -0.40
C LEU A 466 6.54 75.21 -0.01
N GLN A 467 6.75 75.77 1.18
CA GLN A 467 8.07 76.18 1.67
C GLN A 467 8.81 75.06 2.41
N GLN A 468 8.09 74.10 3.01
CA GLN A 468 8.67 73.10 3.92
C GLN A 468 8.79 71.70 3.32
N HIS A 469 7.91 71.33 2.36
CA HIS A 469 7.88 69.97 1.81
C HIS A 469 9.19 69.56 1.12
N GLY A 470 9.95 70.51 0.57
CA GLY A 470 11.23 70.25 -0.06
C GLY A 470 12.31 69.77 0.91
N GLN A 471 12.26 70.13 2.20
CA GLN A 471 13.15 69.58 3.22
C GLN A 471 12.72 68.17 3.60
N SER A 472 11.42 67.97 3.82
CA SER A 472 10.84 66.66 4.15
C SER A 472 11.07 65.63 3.04
N ALA A 473 10.90 66.01 1.77
CA ALA A 473 11.13 65.13 0.63
C ALA A 473 12.61 64.71 0.47
N ARG A 474 13.56 65.56 0.88
CA ARG A 474 14.99 65.23 0.88
C ARG A 474 15.38 64.28 2.01
N LEU A 475 14.74 64.41 3.17
CA LEU A 475 14.98 63.55 4.32
C LEU A 475 14.32 62.19 4.17
N GLU A 476 13.11 62.14 3.59
CA GLU A 476 12.27 60.93 3.61
C GLU A 476 11.30 60.87 2.41
N MET A 477 11.84 60.72 1.20
CA MET A 477 11.06 60.59 -0.05
C MET A 477 10.17 59.34 -0.06
N GLN A 478 10.61 58.25 0.57
CA GLN A 478 9.93 56.95 0.48
C GLN A 478 8.53 56.98 1.11
N SER A 479 8.37 57.73 2.20
CA SER A 479 7.07 57.97 2.82
C SER A 479 6.10 58.72 1.89
N CYS A 480 6.58 59.66 1.07
CA CYS A 480 5.76 60.42 0.14
C CYS A 480 5.27 59.57 -1.04
N VAL A 481 6.14 58.72 -1.60
CA VAL A 481 5.81 57.86 -2.75
C VAL A 481 4.93 56.66 -2.40
N SER A 482 4.63 56.47 -1.11
CA SER A 482 3.61 55.51 -0.66
C SER A 482 2.20 55.87 -1.15
N CYS A 483 1.96 57.16 -1.42
CA CYS A 483 0.68 57.70 -1.89
C CYS A 483 0.81 58.49 -3.20
N HIS A 484 1.90 59.25 -3.38
CA HIS A 484 2.15 60.05 -4.58
C HIS A 484 2.97 59.30 -5.63
N GLN A 485 2.72 59.60 -6.90
CA GLN A 485 3.47 59.05 -8.02
C GLN A 485 4.39 60.11 -8.64
N GLN A 486 5.34 59.67 -9.47
CA GLN A 486 6.27 60.55 -10.18
C GLN A 486 5.54 61.71 -10.90
N ARG A 487 4.37 61.43 -11.50
CA ARG A 487 3.54 62.43 -12.18
C ARG A 487 3.03 63.55 -11.27
N ASP A 488 2.90 63.30 -9.97
CA ASP A 488 2.40 64.30 -9.01
C ASP A 488 3.51 65.30 -8.68
N CYS A 489 4.75 64.81 -8.59
CA CYS A 489 5.94 65.62 -8.39
C CYS A 489 6.29 66.45 -9.64
N THR A 490 6.19 65.85 -10.84
CA THR A 490 6.58 66.52 -12.09
C THR A 490 5.65 67.65 -12.50
N ARG A 491 4.45 67.75 -11.93
CA ARG A 491 3.56 68.93 -12.09
C ARG A 491 4.24 70.23 -11.63
N CYS A 492 5.13 70.16 -10.65
CA CYS A 492 5.85 71.32 -10.13
C CYS A 492 7.34 71.29 -10.49
N HIS A 493 7.96 70.11 -10.47
CA HIS A 493 9.42 69.95 -10.51
C HIS A 493 10.00 69.57 -11.88
N SER A 494 9.21 69.60 -12.95
CA SER A 494 9.68 69.31 -14.31
C SER A 494 9.69 70.54 -15.22
N ASP A 495 10.34 70.43 -16.38
CA ASP A 495 10.37 71.46 -17.42
C ASP A 495 8.98 71.81 -17.98
N LEU A 496 8.06 70.83 -17.93
CA LEU A 496 6.64 70.95 -18.30
C LEU A 496 5.74 71.41 -17.14
N GLY A 497 6.28 71.46 -15.91
CA GLY A 497 5.57 71.89 -14.71
C GLY A 497 5.87 73.34 -14.34
N LEU A 498 5.80 73.65 -13.03
CA LEU A 498 6.15 74.96 -12.48
C LEU A 498 7.67 75.27 -12.47
N ARG A 499 8.51 74.37 -12.99
CA ARG A 499 9.97 74.51 -13.07
C ARG A 499 10.66 74.80 -11.73
N VAL A 500 10.07 74.31 -10.63
CA VAL A 500 10.67 74.40 -9.31
C VAL A 500 11.81 73.39 -9.23
N ASN A 501 13.04 73.84 -9.06
CA ASN A 501 14.19 72.95 -9.03
C ASN A 501 14.11 71.96 -7.83
N PRO A 502 13.96 70.64 -8.06
CA PRO A 502 13.90 69.65 -6.98
C PRO A 502 15.28 69.33 -6.40
N HIS A 503 16.36 69.68 -7.10
CA HIS A 503 17.71 69.37 -6.69
C HIS A 503 18.12 70.19 -5.45
N GLY A 504 18.83 69.55 -4.52
CA GLY A 504 19.36 70.22 -3.34
C GLY A 504 20.63 71.03 -3.62
N PRO A 505 21.04 71.90 -2.68
CA PRO A 505 22.36 72.53 -2.71
C PRO A 505 23.45 71.45 -2.86
N GLY A 506 24.34 71.60 -3.85
CA GLY A 506 25.42 70.63 -4.10
C GLY A 506 25.08 69.42 -4.97
N PHE A 507 23.92 69.41 -5.65
CA PHE A 507 23.61 68.37 -6.64
C PHE A 507 24.57 68.44 -7.84
N ASP A 508 25.36 67.38 -8.03
CA ASP A 508 26.28 67.22 -9.18
C ASP A 508 25.59 66.47 -10.32
N ALA A 509 25.01 67.24 -11.24
CA ALA A 509 24.30 66.73 -12.41
C ALA A 509 25.23 65.94 -13.35
N ALA A 510 26.49 66.35 -13.51
CA ALA A 510 27.45 65.67 -14.39
C ALA A 510 27.79 64.27 -13.86
N ARG A 511 28.02 64.14 -12.55
CA ARG A 511 28.25 62.84 -11.91
C ARG A 511 27.03 61.92 -11.98
N MET A 512 25.82 62.46 -11.78
CA MET A 512 24.60 61.65 -11.85
C MET A 512 24.29 61.19 -13.29
N SER A 513 24.47 62.08 -14.27
CA SER A 513 24.26 61.76 -15.68
C SER A 513 25.21 60.67 -16.18
N LYS A 514 26.43 60.54 -15.63
CA LYS A 514 27.33 59.43 -15.95
C LYS A 514 26.79 58.07 -15.51
N ARG A 515 25.98 58.02 -14.44
CA ARG A 515 25.40 56.77 -13.92
C ARG A 515 24.12 56.39 -14.65
N ASN A 516 23.23 57.36 -14.90
CA ASN A 516 21.97 57.12 -15.60
C ASN A 516 21.46 58.40 -16.27
N PRO A 517 21.81 58.66 -17.54
CA PRO A 517 21.40 59.88 -18.24
C PRO A 517 19.90 59.89 -18.61
N GLN A 518 19.28 58.71 -18.75
CA GLN A 518 17.86 58.60 -19.10
C GLN A 518 16.95 59.05 -17.96
N LEU A 519 17.40 58.94 -16.70
CA LEU A 519 16.65 59.43 -15.54
C LEU A 519 16.38 60.94 -15.63
N CYS A 520 17.32 61.72 -16.17
CA CYS A 520 17.17 63.16 -16.34
C CYS A 520 15.96 63.52 -17.22
N LEU A 521 15.69 62.71 -18.25
CA LEU A 521 14.59 62.91 -19.19
C LEU A 521 13.21 62.63 -18.58
N THR A 522 13.15 62.12 -17.34
CA THR A 522 11.89 61.99 -16.59
C THR A 522 11.33 63.36 -16.19
N CYS A 523 12.21 64.35 -16.00
CA CYS A 523 11.83 65.70 -15.57
C CYS A 523 12.26 66.80 -16.57
N HIS A 524 13.26 66.54 -17.42
CA HIS A 524 13.76 67.49 -18.40
C HIS A 524 13.36 67.13 -19.83
N LEU A 525 12.95 68.13 -20.61
CA LEU A 525 12.56 67.97 -22.02
C LEU A 525 13.76 67.76 -22.94
N THR A 526 14.90 68.32 -22.56
CA THR A 526 16.18 68.17 -23.25
C THR A 526 17.24 67.73 -22.26
N ASP A 527 18.38 67.26 -22.74
CA ASP A 527 19.51 66.96 -21.86
C ASP A 527 19.97 68.27 -21.18
N PRO A 528 19.80 68.39 -19.84
CA PRO A 528 20.08 69.62 -19.11
C PRO A 528 21.58 69.94 -19.09
N LEU A 529 22.45 68.99 -19.44
CA LEU A 529 23.90 69.20 -19.56
C LEU A 529 24.34 69.57 -20.98
N ARG A 530 23.44 69.52 -21.97
CA ARG A 530 23.75 69.75 -23.39
C ARG A 530 23.29 71.07 -23.98
N SER A 531 22.77 72.04 -23.20
CA SER A 531 22.46 73.36 -23.78
C SER A 531 22.71 74.56 -22.86
N ARG A 532 23.90 75.17 -23.04
CA ARG A 532 24.06 76.57 -23.48
C ARG A 532 25.35 76.69 -24.31
N ARG A 533 25.23 76.63 -25.63
CA ARG A 533 25.96 77.56 -26.50
C ARG A 533 24.97 78.63 -26.91
#